data_AF-A0A1Q7CIC4-F1
#
_entry.id   AF-A0A1Q7CIC4-F1
#
_cell.length_a   1.000
_cell.length_b   1.000
_cell.length_c   1.000
_cell.angle_alpha   90.00
_cell.angle_beta   90.00
_cell.angle_gamma   90.00
#
_symmetry.space_group_name_H-M   'P 1'
#
loop_
_entity.id
_entity.type
_entity.pdbx_description
1 polymer ?
#
loop_
_entity_poly.entity_id
_entity_poly.type
_entity_poly.pdbx_seq_one_letter_code
_entity_poly.pdbx_strand_id
1 'polypeptide(L)'
;MDVLALTFQAIPADIPVILDAKRGDVPNTSAAYADALFDSFHADAATVAPYVGLDSIEPFTTGSRYALVLARTSNPGAGDFQDLEVAGRPLYERVVERCVERFGADRCGFVVGATYPDEARRLRALAPDRLFLMPGVGSQGGDVGIALRAGMDANGGGVLPSASRSVLYASRGDDFEKAAGDAARVLSEAANAARAAATAGSR
;
A
#
# COMPACT_ATOMS: atom_id res chain seq x y z
N MET A 1 -9.09 -11.46 20.09
CA MET A 1 -9.49 -11.69 18.69
C MET A 1 -10.78 -10.94 18.36
N ASP A 2 -11.65 -10.75 19.36
CA ASP A 2 -13.02 -10.28 19.16
C ASP A 2 -13.13 -8.86 18.57
N VAL A 3 -12.31 -7.89 18.98
CA VAL A 3 -12.41 -6.51 18.48
C VAL A 3 -12.11 -6.41 16.97
N LEU A 4 -11.10 -7.14 16.47
CA LEU A 4 -10.79 -7.11 15.04
C LEU A 4 -11.94 -7.72 14.22
N ALA A 5 -12.48 -8.85 14.67
CA ALA A 5 -13.62 -9.48 14.01
C ALA A 5 -14.86 -8.56 14.03
N LEU A 6 -15.14 -7.89 15.14
CA LEU A 6 -16.24 -6.93 15.26
C LEU A 6 -16.04 -5.72 14.34
N THR A 7 -14.81 -5.21 14.20
CA THR A 7 -14.49 -4.14 13.25
C THR A 7 -14.82 -4.58 11.81
N PHE A 8 -14.43 -5.79 11.42
CA PHE A 8 -14.74 -6.32 10.08
C PHE A 8 -16.24 -6.44 9.83
N GLN A 9 -16.98 -6.94 10.83
CA GLN A 9 -18.44 -7.03 10.73
C GLN A 9 -19.14 -5.66 10.62
N ALA A 10 -18.51 -4.61 11.13
CA ALA A 10 -19.03 -3.25 11.05
C ALA A 10 -18.72 -2.54 9.71
N ILE A 11 -17.77 -3.04 8.93
CA ILE A 11 -17.42 -2.47 7.62
C ILE A 11 -18.47 -2.94 6.58
N PRO A 12 -19.13 -2.02 5.85
CA PRO A 12 -20.01 -2.38 4.75
C PRO A 12 -19.32 -3.28 3.71
N ALA A 13 -20.04 -4.28 3.21
CA ALA A 13 -19.49 -5.32 2.33
C ALA A 13 -19.00 -4.81 0.96
N ASP A 14 -19.38 -3.59 0.57
CA ASP A 14 -18.93 -2.92 -0.65
C ASP A 14 -17.67 -2.07 -0.47
N ILE A 15 -17.14 -1.96 0.76
CA ILE A 15 -15.90 -1.24 1.05
C ILE A 15 -14.73 -2.23 1.09
N PRO A 16 -13.73 -2.09 0.20
CA PRO A 16 -12.57 -2.96 0.22
C PRO A 16 -11.74 -2.82 1.51
N VAL A 17 -11.27 -3.96 2.03
CA VAL A 17 -10.50 -4.02 3.28
C VAL A 17 -9.09 -4.55 3.02
N ILE A 18 -8.11 -3.81 3.52
CA ILE A 18 -6.69 -4.20 3.48
C ILE A 18 -6.22 -4.52 4.90
N LEU A 19 -5.71 -5.73 5.12
CA LEU A 19 -5.02 -6.09 6.36
C LEU A 19 -3.54 -5.75 6.26
N ASP A 20 -3.11 -4.72 6.97
CA ASP A 20 -1.69 -4.36 7.08
C ASP A 20 -0.95 -5.29 8.06
N ALA A 21 -0.76 -6.55 7.68
CA ALA A 21 -0.22 -7.62 8.51
C ALA A 21 1.29 -7.85 8.37
N LYS A 22 1.92 -7.38 7.28
CA LYS A 22 3.35 -7.51 6.95
C LYS A 22 3.89 -8.92 7.14
N ARG A 23 3.11 -9.94 6.75
CA ARG A 23 3.49 -11.36 6.95
C ARG A 23 4.63 -11.76 6.03
N GLY A 24 5.49 -12.65 6.50
CA GLY A 24 6.59 -13.21 5.72
C GLY A 24 7.21 -14.33 6.54
N ASP A 25 7.02 -15.57 6.09
CA ASP A 25 7.44 -16.77 6.81
C ASP A 25 7.76 -17.89 5.79
N VAL A 26 8.21 -19.04 6.24
CA VAL A 26 8.43 -20.19 5.35
C VAL A 26 7.10 -20.69 4.75
N PRO A 27 7.10 -21.33 3.57
CA PRO A 27 5.89 -21.55 2.76
C PRO A 27 4.67 -22.13 3.50
N ASN A 28 4.87 -23.15 4.36
CA ASN A 28 3.78 -23.77 5.12
C ASN A 28 3.12 -22.79 6.10
N THR A 29 3.94 -21.98 6.80
CA THR A 29 3.44 -20.97 7.73
C THR A 29 2.81 -19.79 6.99
N SER A 30 3.40 -19.37 5.86
CA SER A 30 2.82 -18.36 4.98
C SER A 30 1.43 -18.75 4.47
N ALA A 31 1.21 -20.03 4.12
CA ALA A 31 -0.10 -20.52 3.73
C ALA A 31 -1.14 -20.36 4.85
N ALA A 32 -0.80 -20.76 6.08
CA ALA A 32 -1.69 -20.57 7.23
C ALA A 32 -2.00 -19.08 7.50
N TYR A 33 -1.02 -18.19 7.30
CA TYR A 33 -1.27 -16.75 7.39
C TYR A 33 -2.20 -16.26 6.27
N ALA A 34 -2.01 -16.70 5.04
CA ALA A 34 -2.88 -16.32 3.93
C ALA A 34 -4.33 -16.77 4.20
N ASP A 35 -4.54 -18.01 4.63
CA ASP A 35 -5.87 -18.53 4.95
C ASP A 35 -6.52 -17.75 6.11
N ALA A 36 -5.75 -17.40 7.14
CA ALA A 36 -6.25 -16.56 8.22
C ALA A 36 -6.71 -15.18 7.70
N LEU A 37 -5.91 -14.51 6.87
CA LEU A 37 -6.22 -13.14 6.40
C LEU A 37 -7.35 -13.10 5.36
N PHE A 38 -7.38 -14.06 4.43
CA PHE A 38 -8.32 -14.04 3.31
C PHE A 38 -9.56 -14.90 3.54
N ASP A 39 -9.45 -16.03 4.25
CA ASP A 39 -10.57 -16.96 4.41
C ASP A 39 -11.28 -16.78 5.75
N SER A 40 -10.55 -16.43 6.82
CA SER A 40 -11.16 -16.15 8.13
C SER A 40 -11.59 -14.69 8.28
N PHE A 41 -10.75 -13.75 7.86
CA PHE A 41 -11.04 -12.31 7.96
C PHE A 41 -11.63 -11.71 6.67
N HIS A 42 -11.67 -12.45 5.56
CA HIS A 42 -12.23 -11.97 4.29
C HIS A 42 -11.64 -10.64 3.80
N ALA A 43 -10.35 -10.39 4.05
CA ALA A 43 -9.68 -9.21 3.51
C ALA A 43 -9.55 -9.30 1.99
N ASP A 44 -9.63 -8.16 1.31
CA ASP A 44 -9.44 -8.08 -0.15
C ASP A 44 -7.94 -8.05 -0.51
N ALA A 45 -7.12 -7.48 0.38
CA ALA A 45 -5.67 -7.47 0.23
C ALA A 45 -4.95 -7.55 1.58
N ALA A 46 -3.69 -7.98 1.54
CA ALA A 46 -2.83 -8.00 2.73
C ALA A 46 -1.42 -7.53 2.42
N THR A 47 -0.77 -6.86 3.39
CA THR A 47 0.65 -6.50 3.24
C THR A 47 1.56 -7.67 3.59
N VAL A 48 2.63 -7.84 2.80
CA VAL A 48 3.54 -9.01 2.86
C VAL A 48 5.00 -8.52 2.83
N ALA A 49 5.86 -9.07 3.68
CA ALA A 49 7.28 -8.79 3.72
C ALA A 49 8.05 -9.78 2.80
N PRO A 50 8.89 -9.28 1.88
CA PRO A 50 9.52 -10.12 0.84
C PRO A 50 10.78 -10.87 1.29
N TYR A 51 11.24 -10.65 2.52
CA TYR A 51 12.60 -11.03 2.94
C TYR A 51 12.90 -12.54 2.82
N VAL A 52 11.89 -13.39 3.04
CA VAL A 52 12.07 -14.85 3.04
C VAL A 52 12.20 -15.42 1.62
N GLY A 53 11.60 -14.76 0.62
CA GLY A 53 11.60 -15.21 -0.77
C GLY A 53 10.24 -15.12 -1.45
N LEU A 54 10.18 -15.35 -2.76
CA LEU A 54 8.93 -15.29 -3.52
C LEU A 54 7.96 -16.41 -3.18
N ASP A 55 8.47 -17.58 -2.81
CA ASP A 55 7.69 -18.72 -2.32
C ASP A 55 6.94 -18.40 -1.00
N SER A 56 7.49 -17.49 -0.19
CA SER A 56 6.77 -16.97 1.00
C SER A 56 5.60 -16.04 0.66
N ILE A 57 5.61 -15.40 -0.52
CA ILE A 57 4.58 -14.45 -0.98
C ILE A 57 3.48 -15.17 -1.76
N GLU A 58 3.82 -16.25 -2.47
CA GLU A 58 2.92 -16.98 -3.35
C GLU A 58 1.55 -17.33 -2.73
N PRO A 59 1.44 -17.78 -1.46
CA PRO A 59 0.13 -18.06 -0.86
C PRO A 59 -0.84 -16.86 -0.81
N PHE A 60 -0.30 -15.63 -0.77
CA PHE A 60 -1.05 -14.38 -0.73
C PHE A 60 -1.47 -13.88 -2.13
N THR A 61 -1.03 -14.55 -3.20
CA THR A 61 -1.31 -14.18 -4.61
C THR A 61 -2.13 -15.22 -5.36
N THR A 62 -2.68 -16.23 -4.65
CA THR A 62 -3.50 -17.30 -5.22
C THR A 62 -4.99 -16.95 -5.27
N GLY A 63 -5.73 -17.55 -6.20
CA GLY A 63 -7.19 -17.41 -6.25
C GLY A 63 -7.61 -15.97 -6.50
N SER A 64 -8.42 -15.37 -5.61
CA SER A 64 -8.84 -13.97 -5.65
C SER A 64 -7.97 -13.04 -4.79
N ARG A 65 -6.91 -13.55 -4.15
CA ARG A 65 -6.11 -12.83 -3.15
C ARG A 65 -5.22 -11.78 -3.82
N TYR A 66 -4.95 -10.69 -3.09
CA TYR A 66 -4.07 -9.61 -3.53
C TYR A 66 -3.00 -9.28 -2.47
N ALA A 67 -1.73 -9.40 -2.84
CA ALA A 67 -0.60 -9.08 -1.98
C ALA A 67 -0.11 -7.65 -2.21
N LEU A 68 0.14 -6.90 -1.13
CA LEU A 68 0.83 -5.62 -1.14
C LEU A 68 2.22 -5.81 -0.55
N VAL A 69 3.20 -6.07 -1.41
CA VAL A 69 4.56 -6.41 -1.00
C VAL A 69 5.30 -5.15 -0.53
N LEU A 70 5.97 -5.23 0.62
CA LEU A 70 6.82 -4.13 1.10
C LEU A 70 7.98 -3.90 0.12
N ALA A 71 7.97 -2.77 -0.57
CA ALA A 71 9.05 -2.37 -1.48
C ALA A 71 9.93 -1.32 -0.82
N ARG A 72 9.40 -0.11 -0.62
CA ARG A 72 10.14 1.03 -0.05
C ARG A 72 9.34 1.65 1.08
N THR A 73 9.85 1.63 2.30
CA THR A 73 9.19 2.22 3.48
C THR A 73 9.84 3.55 3.86
N SER A 74 9.15 4.38 4.65
CA SER A 74 9.59 5.74 5.02
C SER A 74 10.17 5.88 6.43
N ASN A 75 10.38 4.77 7.14
CA ASN A 75 10.98 4.80 8.48
C ASN A 75 12.50 5.07 8.40
N PRO A 76 13.12 5.65 9.45
CA PRO A 76 14.55 5.98 9.44
C PRO A 76 15.50 4.81 9.10
N GLY A 77 15.16 3.59 9.54
CA GLY A 77 15.94 2.38 9.25
C GLY A 77 15.63 1.72 7.90
N ALA A 78 14.85 2.36 7.02
CA ALA A 78 14.54 1.79 5.70
C ALA A 78 15.83 1.50 4.90
N GLY A 79 16.82 2.41 5.00
CA GLY A 79 18.09 2.31 4.29
C GLY A 79 19.04 1.20 4.76
N ASP A 80 18.82 0.61 5.95
CA ASP A 80 19.69 -0.45 6.48
C ASP A 80 19.79 -1.64 5.53
N PHE A 81 18.69 -1.95 4.84
CA PHE A 81 18.62 -3.02 3.83
C PHE A 81 18.16 -2.54 2.46
N GLN A 82 17.15 -1.66 2.40
CA GLN A 82 16.47 -1.36 1.13
C GLN A 82 17.40 -0.62 0.15
N ASP A 83 18.34 0.16 0.67
CA ASP A 83 19.30 0.94 -0.12
C ASP A 83 20.59 0.17 -0.43
N LEU A 84 20.73 -1.07 0.04
CA LEU A 84 21.87 -1.92 -0.32
C LEU A 84 21.89 -2.18 -1.83
N GLU A 85 23.04 -1.99 -2.46
CA GLU A 85 23.20 -2.22 -3.88
C GLU A 85 23.34 -3.72 -4.20
N VAL A 86 22.49 -4.20 -5.11
CA VAL A 86 22.49 -5.58 -5.61
C VAL A 86 22.56 -5.54 -7.13
N ALA A 87 23.78 -5.73 -7.65
CA ALA A 87 24.10 -5.63 -9.08
C ALA A 87 23.70 -4.28 -9.70
N GLY A 88 24.11 -3.18 -9.04
CA GLY A 88 23.97 -1.82 -9.56
C GLY A 88 22.59 -1.17 -9.35
N ARG A 89 21.71 -1.80 -8.58
CA ARG A 89 20.40 -1.24 -8.20
C ARG A 89 20.13 -1.45 -6.71
N PRO A 90 19.38 -0.55 -6.03
CA PRO A 90 18.94 -0.77 -4.66
C PRO A 90 18.11 -2.04 -4.50
N LEU A 91 18.21 -2.69 -3.35
CA LEU A 91 17.50 -3.93 -3.03
C LEU A 91 15.97 -3.78 -3.19
N TYR A 92 15.39 -2.64 -2.83
CA TYR A 92 13.93 -2.43 -3.00
C TYR A 92 13.50 -2.50 -4.47
N GLU A 93 14.33 -2.06 -5.41
CA GLU A 93 14.03 -2.17 -6.85
C GLU A 93 14.08 -3.63 -7.30
N ARG A 94 15.06 -4.39 -6.78
CA ARG A 94 15.19 -5.83 -7.08
C ARG A 94 13.98 -6.62 -6.58
N VAL A 95 13.47 -6.30 -5.40
CA VAL A 95 12.24 -6.92 -4.88
C VAL A 95 11.07 -6.71 -5.85
N VAL A 96 10.89 -5.47 -6.33
CA VAL A 96 9.80 -5.13 -7.25
C VAL A 96 9.95 -5.86 -8.58
N GLU A 97 11.13 -5.86 -9.18
CA GLU A 97 11.42 -6.60 -10.42
C GLU A 97 11.03 -8.08 -10.29
N ARG A 98 11.50 -8.74 -9.23
CA ARG A 98 11.23 -10.16 -8.98
C ARG A 98 9.75 -10.46 -8.79
N CYS A 99 9.02 -9.58 -8.11
CA CYS A 99 7.59 -9.73 -7.93
C CYS A 99 6.82 -9.53 -9.24
N VAL A 100 7.20 -8.54 -10.05
CA VAL A 100 6.60 -8.28 -11.37
C VAL A 100 6.86 -9.44 -12.35
N GLU A 101 8.05 -10.03 -12.31
CA GLU A 101 8.39 -11.23 -13.10
C GLU A 101 7.55 -12.46 -12.71
N ARG A 102 7.22 -12.61 -11.41
CA ARG A 102 6.60 -13.83 -10.87
C ARG A 102 5.08 -13.77 -10.77
N PHE A 103 4.51 -12.61 -10.44
CA PHE A 103 3.09 -12.47 -10.07
C PHE A 103 2.35 -11.50 -11.00
N GLY A 104 1.11 -11.84 -11.35
CA GLY A 104 0.24 -11.02 -12.18
C GLY A 104 -0.13 -9.67 -11.56
N ALA A 105 -0.49 -8.70 -12.41
CA ALA A 105 -0.92 -7.36 -11.99
C ALA A 105 -2.15 -7.39 -11.09
N ASP A 106 -3.04 -8.34 -11.34
CA ASP A 106 -4.28 -8.60 -10.62
C ASP A 106 -4.06 -9.28 -9.26
N ARG A 107 -2.82 -9.57 -8.87
CA ARG A 107 -2.47 -10.31 -7.64
C ARG A 107 -1.44 -9.63 -6.76
N CYS A 108 -0.65 -8.71 -7.30
CA CYS A 108 0.50 -8.17 -6.58
C CYS A 108 0.68 -6.66 -6.84
N GLY A 109 0.63 -5.89 -5.76
CA GLY A 109 1.03 -4.49 -5.70
C GLY A 109 2.12 -4.27 -4.67
N PHE A 110 2.39 -3.00 -4.35
CA PHE A 110 3.52 -2.64 -3.51
C PHE A 110 3.16 -1.60 -2.44
N VAL A 111 3.81 -1.71 -1.29
CA VAL A 111 3.82 -0.64 -0.30
C VAL A 111 5.01 0.28 -0.59
N VAL A 112 4.71 1.55 -0.85
CA VAL A 112 5.68 2.57 -1.26
C VAL A 112 5.49 3.82 -0.39
N GLY A 113 6.51 4.19 0.37
CA GLY A 113 6.46 5.35 1.26
C GLY A 113 6.27 6.66 0.47
N ALA A 114 5.45 7.55 1.02
CA ALA A 114 5.15 8.84 0.39
C ALA A 114 6.27 9.89 0.52
N THR A 115 7.38 9.59 1.21
CA THR A 115 8.43 10.57 1.55
C THR A 115 9.40 10.88 0.39
N TYR A 116 9.51 9.98 -0.59
CA TYR A 116 10.54 10.07 -1.63
C TYR A 116 9.94 9.94 -3.04
N PRO A 117 9.49 11.07 -3.65
CA PRO A 117 8.88 11.06 -4.98
C PRO A 117 9.77 10.43 -6.06
N ASP A 118 11.09 10.62 -6.01
CA ASP A 118 12.00 10.05 -7.00
C ASP A 118 12.04 8.51 -6.95
N GLU A 119 11.99 7.93 -5.74
CA GLU A 119 11.90 6.49 -5.53
C GLU A 119 10.56 5.95 -6.05
N ALA A 120 9.46 6.65 -5.77
CA ALA A 120 8.14 6.27 -6.28
C ALA A 120 8.10 6.26 -7.82
N ARG A 121 8.72 7.25 -8.50
CA ARG A 121 8.82 7.25 -9.97
C ARG A 121 9.64 6.09 -10.51
N ARG A 122 10.78 5.77 -9.87
CA ARG A 122 11.60 4.60 -10.25
C ARG A 122 10.82 3.30 -10.11
N LEU A 123 10.09 3.14 -9.00
CA LEU A 123 9.25 1.96 -8.79
C LEU A 123 8.08 1.90 -9.77
N ARG A 124 7.44 3.03 -10.08
CA ARG A 124 6.37 3.09 -11.09
C ARG A 124 6.87 2.68 -12.47
N ALA A 125 8.10 3.04 -12.84
CA ALA A 125 8.70 2.59 -14.10
C ALA A 125 8.89 1.06 -14.16
N LEU A 126 9.16 0.40 -13.03
CA LEU A 126 9.29 -1.06 -12.94
C LEU A 126 7.95 -1.79 -12.87
N ALA A 127 6.94 -1.14 -12.31
CA ALA A 127 5.64 -1.70 -12.03
C ALA A 127 4.52 -0.80 -12.57
N PRO A 128 4.44 -0.58 -13.90
CA PRO A 128 3.62 0.48 -14.51
C PRO A 128 2.12 0.31 -14.26
N ASP A 129 1.65 -0.92 -14.10
CA ASP A 129 0.24 -1.33 -13.98
C ASP A 129 -0.12 -1.86 -12.59
N ARG A 130 0.76 -1.71 -11.59
CA ARG A 130 0.55 -2.25 -10.23
C ARG A 130 -0.03 -1.21 -9.28
N LEU A 131 -0.86 -1.65 -8.32
CA LEU A 131 -1.35 -0.80 -7.24
C LEU A 131 -0.23 -0.48 -6.23
N PHE A 132 -0.06 0.79 -5.88
CA PHE A 132 0.82 1.24 -4.81
C PHE A 132 0.00 1.69 -3.59
N LEU A 133 0.13 0.99 -2.47
CA LEU A 133 -0.32 1.49 -1.17
C LEU A 133 0.72 2.49 -0.65
N MET A 134 0.32 3.75 -0.49
CA MET A 134 1.20 4.82 -0.05
C MET A 134 0.83 5.29 1.37
N PRO A 135 1.40 4.69 2.42
CA PRO A 135 1.14 5.08 3.79
C PRO A 135 1.86 6.39 4.15
N GLY A 136 1.32 7.08 5.15
CA GLY A 136 1.96 8.26 5.75
C GLY A 136 1.61 9.58 5.06
N VAL A 137 0.50 9.61 4.34
CA VAL A 137 0.03 10.81 3.64
C VAL A 137 -0.73 11.71 4.64
N GLY A 138 -0.02 12.70 5.22
CA GLY A 138 -0.54 13.73 6.14
C GLY A 138 0.57 14.24 7.09
N SER A 139 1.06 15.46 6.97
CA SER A 139 0.50 16.69 7.60
C SER A 139 0.85 17.98 6.82
N GLN A 140 1.35 17.86 5.59
CA GLN A 140 1.74 19.00 4.74
C GLN A 140 1.19 18.80 3.32
N GLY A 141 0.10 19.49 2.99
CA GLY A 141 -0.66 19.28 1.74
C GLY A 141 0.11 19.50 0.44
N GLY A 142 1.26 20.21 0.47
CA GLY A 142 2.12 20.41 -0.69
C GLY A 142 2.89 19.15 -1.10
N ASP A 143 3.36 18.36 -0.13
CA ASP A 143 4.19 17.18 -0.37
C ASP A 143 3.35 15.97 -0.83
N VAL A 144 2.14 15.85 -0.27
CA VAL A 144 1.16 14.79 -0.62
C VAL A 144 0.89 14.73 -2.12
N GLY A 145 0.62 15.88 -2.75
CA GLY A 145 0.34 15.91 -4.18
C GLY A 145 1.54 15.48 -5.04
N ILE A 146 2.77 15.80 -4.61
CA ILE A 146 4.00 15.42 -5.32
C ILE A 146 4.22 13.92 -5.24
N ALA A 147 4.13 13.36 -4.02
CA ALA A 147 4.29 11.94 -3.77
C ALA A 147 3.24 11.10 -4.52
N LEU A 148 1.97 11.52 -4.48
CA LEU A 148 0.89 10.84 -5.18
C LEU A 148 1.12 10.85 -6.69
N ARG A 149 1.43 12.00 -7.30
CA ARG A 149 1.71 12.09 -8.73
C ARG A 149 2.91 11.25 -9.15
N ALA A 150 3.93 11.18 -8.31
CA ALA A 150 5.11 10.37 -8.57
C ALA A 150 4.80 8.86 -8.60
N GLY A 151 3.80 8.42 -7.85
CA GLY A 151 3.35 7.03 -7.83
C GLY A 151 2.26 6.70 -8.84
N MET A 152 1.64 7.67 -9.52
CA MET A 152 0.49 7.43 -10.42
C MET A 152 0.86 6.62 -11.66
N ASP A 153 -0.07 5.78 -12.11
CA ASP A 153 0.02 5.13 -13.42
C ASP A 153 -0.30 6.10 -14.57
N ALA A 154 -0.16 5.63 -15.81
CA ALA A 154 -0.40 6.43 -17.02
C ALA A 154 -1.86 6.95 -17.15
N ASN A 155 -2.80 6.38 -16.41
CA ASN A 155 -4.21 6.77 -16.39
C ASN A 155 -4.54 7.70 -15.20
N GLY A 156 -3.54 8.08 -14.40
CA GLY A 156 -3.73 8.85 -13.17
C GLY A 156 -4.27 8.02 -11.99
N GLY A 157 -4.26 6.70 -12.11
CA GLY A 157 -4.67 5.74 -11.08
C GLY A 157 -3.47 5.09 -10.37
N GLY A 158 -3.67 3.85 -9.93
CA GLY A 158 -2.59 2.99 -9.43
C GLY A 158 -2.02 3.35 -8.06
N VAL A 159 -2.60 4.33 -7.35
CA VAL A 159 -2.13 4.76 -6.03
C VAL A 159 -3.28 4.80 -5.03
N LEU A 160 -3.06 4.20 -3.87
CA LEU A 160 -3.95 4.27 -2.71
C LEU A 160 -3.23 4.99 -1.55
N PRO A 161 -3.48 6.30 -1.32
CA PRO A 161 -3.00 6.96 -0.10
C PRO A 161 -3.64 6.34 1.13
N SER A 162 -2.84 6.15 2.18
CA SER A 162 -3.31 5.70 3.49
C SER A 162 -3.04 6.75 4.56
N ALA A 163 -4.07 7.02 5.35
CA ALA A 163 -4.03 7.91 6.51
C ALA A 163 -4.77 7.28 7.69
N SER A 164 -4.10 7.21 8.84
CA SER A 164 -4.69 6.64 10.07
C SER A 164 -4.83 7.71 11.14
N ARG A 165 -3.71 8.15 11.75
CA ARG A 165 -3.73 9.05 12.90
C ARG A 165 -4.37 10.41 12.63
N SER A 166 -4.18 10.97 11.43
CA SER A 166 -4.78 12.25 11.03
C SER A 166 -6.30 12.19 10.88
N VAL A 167 -6.87 10.99 10.69
CA VAL A 167 -8.31 10.75 10.60
C VAL A 167 -8.86 10.30 11.95
N LEU A 168 -8.30 9.23 12.52
CA LEU A 168 -8.75 8.62 13.78
C LEU A 168 -8.66 9.57 14.98
N TYR A 169 -7.71 10.50 14.97
CA TYR A 169 -7.49 11.45 16.06
C TYR A 169 -7.73 12.89 15.63
N ALA A 170 -8.54 13.10 14.59
CA ALA A 170 -8.98 14.44 14.19
C ALA A 170 -9.74 15.16 15.32
N SER A 171 -10.44 14.40 16.16
CA SER A 171 -10.95 14.87 17.45
C SER A 171 -10.86 13.76 18.51
N ARG A 172 -10.89 14.17 19.79
CA ARG A 172 -11.03 13.29 20.96
C ARG A 172 -12.34 13.55 21.73
N GLY A 173 -13.19 14.45 21.23
CA GLY A 173 -14.47 14.79 21.82
C GLY A 173 -15.63 14.02 21.20
N ASP A 174 -16.85 14.40 21.57
CA ASP A 174 -18.09 13.77 21.09
C ASP A 174 -18.35 14.00 19.58
N ASP A 175 -17.57 14.88 18.93
CA ASP A 175 -17.63 15.17 17.50
C ASP A 175 -16.68 14.30 16.65
N PHE A 176 -16.10 13.23 17.23
CA PHE A 176 -15.08 12.41 16.57
C PHE A 176 -15.51 11.85 15.21
N GLU A 177 -16.77 11.41 15.06
CA GLU A 177 -17.29 10.85 13.80
C GLU A 177 -17.25 11.90 12.68
N LYS A 178 -17.73 13.11 12.99
CA LYS A 178 -17.75 14.23 12.05
C LYS A 178 -16.33 14.66 11.71
N ALA A 179 -15.47 14.82 12.72
CA ALA A 179 -14.08 15.23 12.53
C ALA A 179 -13.29 14.22 11.68
N ALA A 180 -13.48 12.92 11.89
CA ALA A 180 -12.88 11.87 11.09
C ALA A 180 -13.39 11.91 9.64
N GLY A 181 -14.70 12.07 9.43
CA GLY A 181 -15.31 12.22 8.11
C GLY A 181 -14.76 13.43 7.34
N ASP A 182 -14.65 14.58 7.99
CA ASP A 182 -14.08 15.79 7.40
C ASP A 182 -12.58 15.61 7.05
N ALA A 183 -11.79 15.00 7.93
CA ALA A 183 -10.38 14.73 7.67
C ALA A 183 -10.17 13.77 6.48
N ALA A 184 -10.99 12.71 6.39
CA ALA A 184 -10.96 11.77 5.28
C ALA A 184 -11.36 12.46 3.95
N ARG A 185 -12.38 13.32 3.99
CA ARG A 185 -12.83 14.09 2.82
C ARG A 185 -11.75 15.02 2.30
N VAL A 186 -11.06 15.76 3.17
CA VAL A 186 -9.94 16.64 2.78
C VAL A 186 -8.83 15.87 2.07
N LEU A 187 -8.45 14.69 2.57
CA LEU A 187 -7.45 13.84 1.92
C LEU A 187 -7.93 13.36 0.55
N SER A 188 -9.18 12.92 0.45
CA SER A 188 -9.78 12.47 -0.82
C SER A 188 -9.81 13.59 -1.85
N GLU A 189 -10.23 14.80 -1.47
CA GLU A 189 -10.24 15.99 -2.33
C GLU A 189 -8.82 16.33 -2.82
N ALA A 190 -7.82 16.32 -1.93
CA ALA A 190 -6.43 16.56 -2.29
C ALA A 190 -5.86 15.51 -3.27
N ALA A 191 -6.16 14.23 -3.04
CA ALA A 191 -5.74 13.14 -3.93
C ALA A 191 -6.40 13.24 -5.30
N ASN A 192 -7.70 13.55 -5.35
CA ASN A 192 -8.44 13.75 -6.60
C ASN A 192 -7.94 14.99 -7.37
N ALA A 193 -7.60 16.07 -6.67
CA ALA A 193 -6.99 17.25 -7.29
C ALA A 193 -5.60 16.94 -7.88
N ALA A 194 -4.77 16.18 -7.17
CA ALA A 194 -3.48 15.71 -7.67
C ALA A 194 -3.64 14.85 -8.94
N ARG A 195 -4.65 13.96 -8.96
CA ARG A 195 -4.99 13.14 -10.14
C ARG A 195 -5.40 14.01 -11.33
N ALA A 196 -6.33 14.95 -11.11
CA ALA A 196 -6.80 15.84 -12.16
C ALA A 196 -5.65 16.62 -12.81
N ALA A 197 -4.74 17.17 -12.00
CA ALA A 197 -3.56 17.89 -12.48
C ALA A 197 -2.62 17.00 -13.32
N ALA A 198 -2.41 15.73 -12.95
CA ALA A 198 -1.57 14.81 -13.70
C ALA A 198 -2.18 14.43 -15.07
N THR A 199 -3.49 14.20 -15.12
CA THR A 199 -4.19 13.84 -16.36
C THR A 199 -4.39 15.01 -17.32
N ALA A 200 -4.46 16.24 -16.81
CA ALA A 200 -4.61 17.45 -17.63
C ALA A 200 -3.33 17.83 -18.39
N GLY A 201 -2.14 17.49 -17.85
CA GLY A 201 -0.84 17.78 -18.49
C GLY A 201 -0.38 16.75 -19.53
N SER A 202 -1.15 15.68 -19.75
CA SER A 202 -0.85 14.63 -20.75
C SER A 202 -1.74 14.70 -22.02
N ARG A 203 -2.50 15.79 -22.19
CA ARG A 203 -3.26 16.12 -23.41
C ARG A 203 -2.65 17.32 -24.10
#